data_AF-A0A428V045-F1
#
_entry.id   AF-A0A428V045-F1
#
_cell.length_a   1.000
_cell.length_b   1.000
_cell.length_c   1.000
_cell.angle_alpha   90.00
_cell.angle_beta   90.00
_cell.angle_gamma   90.00
#
_symmetry.space_group_name_H-M   'P 1'
#
loop_
_entity.id
_entity.type
_entity.pdbx_description
1 polymer ?
#
loop_
_entity_poly.entity_id
_entity_poly.type
_entity_poly.pdbx_seq_one_letter_code
_entity_poly.pdbx_strand_id
1 'polypeptide(L)'
;MRFISVATALFALTNVSSAWTQDRNGVWTANNNWYWIKGDYVHEACTRMNSEETHVGPCGYFTDNQGNIFRGHCAIVLGHNHKEIHCR
;
A
#
# COMPACT_ATOMS: atom_id res chain seq x y z
N MET A 1 44.74 -18.78 9.58
CA MET A 1 43.30 -19.14 9.70
C MET A 1 42.51 -18.09 8.92
N ARG A 2 41.77 -18.51 7.89
CA ARG A 2 40.97 -17.63 7.02
C ARG A 2 39.65 -17.33 7.73
N PHE A 3 39.40 -16.06 8.07
CA PHE A 3 38.07 -15.60 8.47
C PHE A 3 37.31 -15.21 7.22
N ILE A 4 36.49 -16.13 6.73
CA ILE A 4 35.50 -15.81 5.70
C ILE A 4 34.25 -15.34 6.46
N SER A 5 34.13 -14.02 6.67
CA SER A 5 32.86 -13.42 7.07
C SER A 5 31.99 -13.25 5.84
N VAL A 6 31.25 -14.30 5.47
CA VAL A 6 30.09 -14.14 4.58
C VAL A 6 28.94 -13.64 5.45
N ALA A 7 28.85 -12.32 5.63
CA ALA A 7 27.61 -11.70 6.03
C ALA A 7 26.71 -11.62 4.78
N THR A 8 26.01 -12.71 4.46
CA THR A 8 24.86 -12.67 3.56
C THR A 8 23.77 -11.88 4.27
N ALA A 9 23.75 -10.57 4.07
CA ALA A 9 22.56 -9.76 4.31
C ALA A 9 21.54 -10.10 3.23
N LEU A 10 20.85 -11.22 3.41
CA LEU A 10 19.67 -11.55 2.63
C LEU A 10 18.49 -10.78 3.24
N PHE A 11 18.34 -9.51 2.88
CA PHE A 11 17.06 -8.80 3.05
C PHE A 11 16.09 -9.37 2.00
N ALA A 12 15.57 -10.56 2.28
CA ALA A 12 14.47 -11.11 1.52
C ALA A 12 13.18 -10.39 1.95
N LEU A 13 12.53 -9.77 0.97
CA LEU A 13 11.10 -9.41 0.90
C LEU A 13 10.64 -8.20 1.75
N THR A 14 10.81 -7.00 1.21
CA THR A 14 9.86 -5.89 1.47
C THR A 14 9.49 -5.21 0.16
N ASN A 15 8.76 -5.89 -0.72
CA ASN A 15 8.27 -5.31 -1.98
C ASN A 15 6.81 -4.82 -1.91
N VAL A 16 6.25 -4.60 -0.72
CA VAL A 16 4.84 -4.19 -0.58
C VAL A 16 4.58 -3.25 0.59
N SER A 17 5.55 -2.41 0.97
CA SER A 17 5.19 -1.22 1.74
C SER A 17 4.45 -0.29 0.79
N SER A 18 3.11 -0.18 0.93
CA SER A 18 2.33 0.92 0.37
C SER A 18 3.08 2.21 0.63
N ALA A 19 3.58 2.87 -0.42
CA ALA A 19 4.43 4.03 -0.29
C ALA A 19 3.53 5.25 -0.10
N TRP A 20 3.29 5.62 1.14
CA TRP A 20 2.53 6.84 1.47
C TRP A 20 3.47 8.04 1.59
N THR A 21 3.02 9.20 1.12
CA THR A 21 3.74 10.47 1.30
C THR A 21 3.00 11.32 2.32
N GLN A 22 3.74 11.89 3.30
CA GLN A 22 3.19 12.85 4.25
C GLN A 22 3.65 14.26 3.88
N ASP A 23 2.71 15.21 3.84
CA ASP A 23 3.05 16.63 3.68
C ASP A 23 3.51 17.26 5.02
N ARG A 24 3.95 18.51 4.97
CA ARG A 24 4.40 19.27 6.16
C ARG A 24 3.28 19.51 7.18
N ASN A 25 2.01 19.46 6.76
CA ASN A 25 0.84 19.65 7.61
C ASN A 25 0.36 18.33 8.24
N GLY A 26 1.03 17.22 7.94
CA GLY A 26 0.73 15.89 8.47
C GLY A 26 -0.29 15.11 7.64
N VAL A 27 -0.70 15.60 6.47
CA VAL A 27 -1.64 14.91 5.56
C VAL A 27 -0.92 13.78 4.84
N TRP A 28 -1.47 12.58 4.97
CA TRP A 28 -0.97 11.39 4.28
C TRP A 28 -1.73 11.14 2.99
N THR A 29 -0.98 10.93 1.91
CA THR A 29 -1.49 10.71 0.56
C THR A 29 -0.81 9.50 -0.07
N ALA A 30 -1.61 8.56 -0.55
CA ALA A 30 -1.20 7.39 -1.34
C ALA A 30 -0.89 7.79 -2.79
N ASN A 31 -0.04 7.00 -3.45
CA ASN A 31 0.38 7.16 -4.84
C ASN A 31 -0.57 6.50 -5.86
N ASN A 32 -1.80 6.16 -5.44
CA ASN A 32 -2.82 5.52 -6.28
C ASN A 32 -2.34 4.20 -6.93
N ASN A 33 -1.53 3.46 -6.19
CA ASN A 33 -1.08 2.14 -6.58
C ASN A 33 -2.04 1.04 -6.10
N TRP A 34 -1.81 -0.16 -6.63
CA TRP A 34 -2.51 -1.37 -6.24
C TRP A 34 -1.51 -2.44 -5.86
N TYR A 35 -1.79 -3.15 -4.77
CA TYR A 35 -0.89 -4.15 -4.20
C TYR A 35 -1.61 -5.45 -3.92
N TRP A 36 -0.88 -6.56 -4.10
CA TRP A 36 -1.32 -7.87 -3.63
C TRP A 36 -0.93 -8.04 -2.17
N ILE A 37 -1.92 -8.09 -1.28
CA ILE A 37 -1.72 -8.22 0.17
C ILE A 37 -2.54 -9.39 0.66
N LYS A 38 -1.87 -10.43 1.18
CA LYS A 38 -2.50 -11.64 1.75
C LYS A 38 -3.52 -12.32 0.81
N GLY A 39 -3.31 -12.21 -0.50
CA GLY A 39 -4.20 -12.80 -1.52
C GLY A 39 -5.34 -11.88 -2.00
N ASP A 40 -5.49 -10.69 -1.41
CA ASP A 40 -6.41 -9.66 -1.87
C ASP A 40 -5.68 -8.65 -2.77
N TYR A 41 -6.38 -8.08 -3.76
CA TYR A 41 -5.87 -6.99 -4.58
C TYR A 41 -6.39 -5.65 -4.05
N VAL A 42 -5.51 -4.85 -3.46
CA VAL A 42 -5.89 -3.74 -2.60
C VAL A 42 -5.39 -2.43 -3.16
N HIS A 43 -6.30 -1.46 -3.31
CA HIS A 43 -5.94 -0.08 -3.58
C HIS A 43 -5.16 0.49 -2.40
N GLU A 44 -4.05 1.14 -2.68
CA GLU A 44 -3.11 1.64 -1.67
C GLU A 44 -3.79 2.52 -0.61
N ALA A 45 -4.78 3.33 -1.00
CA ALA A 45 -5.51 4.20 -0.09
C ALA A 45 -6.36 3.45 0.96
N CYS A 46 -6.47 2.13 0.83
CA CYS A 46 -7.14 1.21 1.74
C CYS A 46 -6.19 0.42 2.64
N THR A 47 -4.90 0.78 2.64
CA THR A 47 -3.96 0.32 3.65
C THR A 47 -3.74 1.38 4.71
N ARG A 48 -3.28 0.97 5.89
CA ARG A 48 -2.70 1.91 6.84
C ARG A 48 -1.35 2.40 6.31
N MET A 49 -0.99 3.65 6.64
CA MET A 49 0.21 4.29 6.11
C MET A 49 1.47 3.47 6.42
N ASN A 50 2.25 3.20 5.37
CA ASN A 50 3.49 2.40 5.42
C ASN A 50 3.31 1.00 6.04
N SER A 51 2.16 0.37 5.88
CA SER A 51 1.92 -1.01 6.32
C SER A 51 1.10 -1.81 5.31
N GLU A 52 1.08 -3.12 5.51
CA GLU A 52 0.22 -4.07 4.79
C GLU A 52 -1.12 -4.31 5.50
N GLU A 53 -1.46 -3.48 6.49
CA GLU A 53 -2.75 -3.57 7.18
C GLU A 53 -3.83 -2.98 6.28
N THR A 54 -4.73 -3.83 5.79
CA THR A 54 -5.84 -3.43 4.91
C THR A 54 -7.09 -3.15 5.75
N HIS A 55 -7.94 -2.25 5.28
CA HIS A 55 -9.19 -1.93 5.97
C HIS A 55 -10.34 -1.65 5.00
N VAL A 56 -11.55 -1.69 5.55
CA VAL A 56 -12.81 -1.25 4.92
C VAL A 56 -13.26 -0.02 5.72
N GLY A 57 -13.77 1.02 5.08
CA GLY A 57 -14.02 2.30 5.76
C GLY A 57 -13.55 3.51 4.94
N PRO A 58 -13.48 4.71 5.52
CA PRO A 58 -12.91 5.87 4.84
C PRO A 58 -11.49 5.57 4.32
N CYS A 59 -11.23 5.73 3.02
CA CYS A 59 -9.85 5.64 2.51
C CYS A 59 -9.04 6.88 2.91
N GLY A 60 -7.72 6.72 2.94
CA GLY A 60 -6.84 7.87 2.93
C GLY A 60 -6.88 8.62 1.60
N TYR A 61 -6.20 9.76 1.57
CA TYR A 61 -6.07 10.52 0.33
C TYR A 61 -5.23 9.76 -0.68
N PHE A 62 -5.49 9.93 -1.97
CA PHE A 62 -4.63 9.43 -3.05
C PHE A 62 -4.56 10.43 -4.20
N THR A 63 -3.48 10.37 -4.98
CA THR A 63 -3.26 11.26 -6.12
C THR A 63 -3.47 10.56 -7.45
N ASP A 64 -4.16 11.18 -8.41
CA ASP A 64 -4.06 10.70 -9.80
C ASP A 64 -2.74 11.13 -10.46
N ASN A 65 -2.53 10.68 -11.70
CA ASN A 65 -1.35 11.03 -12.50
C ASN A 65 -1.32 12.52 -12.92
N GLN A 66 -2.37 13.28 -12.62
CA GLN A 66 -2.52 14.70 -12.88
C GLN A 66 -2.30 15.54 -11.60
N GLY A 67 -2.05 14.90 -10.46
CA GLY A 67 -1.83 15.55 -9.16
C GLY A 67 -3.11 15.96 -8.44
N ASN A 68 -4.29 15.53 -8.90
CA ASN A 68 -5.53 15.74 -8.17
C ASN A 68 -5.58 14.80 -6.96
N ILE A 69 -6.02 15.33 -5.81
CA ILE A 69 -6.15 14.56 -4.58
C ILE A 69 -7.61 14.11 -4.42
N PHE A 70 -7.80 12.81 -4.23
CA PHE A 70 -9.10 12.18 -4.02
C PHE A 70 -9.15 11.48 -2.67
N ARG A 71 -10.38 11.27 -2.20
CA ARG A 71 -10.70 10.42 -1.04
C ARG A 71 -12.09 9.82 -1.25
N GLY A 72 -12.39 8.77 -0.49
CA GLY A 72 -13.67 8.08 -0.61
C GLY A 72 -13.88 7.04 0.47
N HIS A 73 -14.44 5.90 0.09
CA HIS A 73 -14.64 4.75 0.96
C HIS A 73 -14.06 3.47 0.36
N CYS A 74 -13.23 2.79 1.15
CA CYS A 74 -12.75 1.44 0.91
C CYS A 74 -13.91 0.45 1.03
N ALA A 75 -14.20 -0.24 -0.06
CA ALA A 75 -15.22 -1.27 -0.13
C ALA A 75 -14.65 -2.55 -0.75
N ILE A 76 -15.17 -3.68 -0.29
CA ILE A 76 -14.83 -4.98 -0.85
C ILE A 76 -15.61 -5.17 -2.15
N VAL A 77 -14.89 -5.55 -3.21
CA VAL A 77 -15.43 -5.87 -4.52
C VAL A 77 -15.02 -7.31 -4.81
N LEU A 78 -15.98 -8.15 -5.21
CA LEU A 78 -15.67 -9.52 -5.62
C LEU A 78 -15.17 -9.47 -7.06
N GLY A 79 -13.86 -9.60 -7.23
CA GLY A 79 -13.25 -9.85 -8.53
C GLY A 79 -13.54 -11.28 -9.00
N HIS A 80 -13.23 -11.57 -10.27
CA HIS A 80 -13.56 -12.86 -10.89
C HIS A 80 -12.95 -14.09 -10.17
N ASN A 81 -11.83 -13.93 -9.44
CA ASN A 81 -11.15 -15.02 -8.72
C ASN A 81 -10.45 -14.59 -7.41
N HIS A 82 -10.56 -13.32 -7.02
CA HIS A 82 -9.93 -12.78 -5.84
C HIS A 82 -10.77 -11.63 -5.30
N LYS A 83 -10.54 -11.30 -4.03
CA LYS A 83 -11.17 -10.15 -3.41
C LYS A 83 -10.37 -8.91 -3.74
N GLU A 84 -11.07 -7.86 -4.16
CA GLU A 84 -10.48 -6.56 -4.41
C GLU A 84 -10.97 -5.57 -3.33
N ILE A 85 -10.12 -4.65 -2.90
CA ILE A 85 -10.50 -3.57 -1.97
C ILE A 85 -10.26 -2.24 -2.67
N HIS A 86 -11.35 -1.54 -2.99
CA HIS A 86 -11.36 -0.33 -3.82
C HIS A 86 -11.66 0.89 -2.97
N CYS A 87 -10.90 1.97 -3.12
CA CYS A 87 -11.33 3.30 -2.68
C CYS A 87 -12.22 3.92 -3.76
N ARG A 88 -13.49 4.21 -3.43
CA ARG A 88 -14.51 4.78 -4.33
C ARG A 88 -15.13 6.05 -3.78
#